data_AF-A0A7M4A422-F1
#
_entry.id   AF-A0A7M4A422-F1
#
_cell.length_a   1.000
_cell.length_b   1.000
_cell.length_c   1.000
_cell.angle_alpha   90.00
_cell.angle_beta   90.00
_cell.angle_gamma   90.00
#
_symmetry.space_group_name_H-M   'P 1'
#
loop_
_entity.id
_entity.type
_entity.pdbx_description
1 polymer ?
#
loop_
_entity_poly.entity_id
_entity_poly.type
_entity_poly.pdbx_seq_one_letter_code
_entity_poly.pdbx_strand_id
1 'polypeptide(L)'
;MNQLGRIHNFGAGPATLPLEVVEECQNSLPNLNASGFGLLEISHRSDTFQKIIDSAMERLRRILSIPEDYTVLFLQGGASLQFYMSALNLLKTGEKVDFLVTGAWSQKAMKEAMRIGDVSPRWDDSENGFTSIPKNGEYSIRDDAVYLHYTSNNTL
;
A
#
# COMPACT_ATOMS: atom_id res chain seq x y z
N MET A 1 -8.89 -7.32 -30.99
CA MET A 1 -9.39 -8.09 -29.82
C MET A 1 -8.43 -9.24 -29.61
N ASN A 2 -7.90 -9.44 -28.40
CA ASN A 2 -7.10 -10.64 -28.09
C ASN A 2 -7.98 -11.89 -28.27
N GLN A 3 -7.39 -13.07 -28.52
CA GLN A 3 -8.09 -14.33 -28.86
C GLN A 3 -9.19 -14.76 -27.86
N LEU A 4 -9.24 -14.17 -26.67
CA LEU A 4 -10.21 -14.45 -25.59
C LEU A 4 -11.31 -13.38 -25.44
N GLY A 5 -11.38 -12.38 -26.33
CA GLY A 5 -12.40 -11.31 -26.25
C GLY A 5 -12.20 -10.31 -25.10
N ARG A 6 -11.04 -10.30 -24.44
CA ARG A 6 -10.72 -9.31 -23.38
C ARG A 6 -10.61 -7.90 -23.96
N ILE A 7 -11.19 -6.94 -23.24
CA ILE A 7 -11.06 -5.50 -23.53
C ILE A 7 -9.72 -4.95 -23.04
N HIS A 8 -9.31 -3.81 -23.59
CA HIS A 8 -8.22 -3.01 -23.02
C HIS A 8 -8.78 -2.22 -21.82
N ASN A 9 -8.42 -2.62 -20.61
CA ASN A 9 -8.84 -1.97 -19.37
C ASN A 9 -7.73 -1.03 -18.87
N PHE A 10 -7.99 0.27 -18.93
CA PHE A 10 -7.13 1.37 -18.45
C PHE A 10 -7.54 1.90 -17.06
N GLY A 11 -8.32 1.14 -16.29
CA GLY A 11 -8.72 1.52 -14.93
C GLY A 11 -7.52 1.71 -14.00
N ALA A 12 -7.54 2.79 -13.21
CA ALA A 12 -6.47 3.15 -12.29
C ALA A 12 -6.42 2.30 -11.01
N GLY A 13 -7.52 1.63 -10.66
CA GLY A 13 -7.64 0.81 -9.45
C GLY A 13 -9.10 0.45 -9.13
N PRO A 14 -9.46 -0.85 -8.99
CA PRO A 14 -8.63 -2.03 -9.27
C PRO A 14 -8.12 -2.08 -10.72
N ALA A 15 -6.91 -2.63 -10.91
CA ALA A 15 -6.24 -2.67 -12.21
C ALA A 15 -6.27 -4.08 -12.84
N THR A 16 -5.83 -4.18 -14.09
CA THR A 16 -5.80 -5.44 -14.86
C THR A 16 -4.75 -6.41 -14.32
N LEU A 17 -5.13 -7.67 -14.11
CA LEU A 17 -4.20 -8.77 -13.82
C LEU A 17 -3.71 -9.46 -15.12
N PRO A 18 -2.47 -9.98 -15.13
CA PRO A 18 -1.99 -10.89 -16.17
C PRO A 18 -2.96 -12.07 -16.35
N LEU A 19 -3.13 -12.54 -17.59
CA LEU A 19 -4.09 -13.61 -17.87
C LEU A 19 -3.71 -14.91 -17.16
N GLU A 20 -2.43 -15.26 -17.16
CA GLU A 20 -1.94 -16.49 -16.54
C GLU A 20 -2.30 -16.56 -15.04
N VAL A 21 -2.33 -15.43 -14.34
CA VAL A 21 -2.72 -15.34 -12.92
C VAL A 21 -4.20 -15.60 -12.73
N VAL A 22 -5.04 -15.10 -13.64
CA VAL A 22 -6.50 -15.32 -13.60
C VAL A 22 -6.82 -16.80 -13.82
N GLU A 23 -6.15 -17.43 -14.79
CA GLU A 23 -6.32 -18.85 -15.11
C GLU A 23 -5.82 -19.74 -13.96
N GLU A 24 -4.68 -19.42 -13.34
CA GLU A 24 -4.18 -20.14 -12.17
C GLU A 24 -5.15 -20.04 -10.97
N CYS A 25 -5.69 -18.85 -10.71
CA CYS A 25 -6.69 -18.64 -9.67
C CYS A 25 -7.97 -19.44 -9.95
N GLN A 26 -8.47 -19.41 -11.19
CA GLN A 26 -9.63 -20.19 -11.62
C GLN A 26 -9.42 -21.70 -11.36
N ASN A 27 -8.26 -22.23 -11.73
CA ASN A 27 -7.93 -23.64 -11.54
C ASN A 27 -7.81 -24.02 -10.06
N SER A 28 -7.46 -23.05 -9.20
CA SER A 28 -7.31 -23.24 -7.75
C SER A 28 -8.64 -23.20 -6.98
N LEU A 29 -9.71 -22.66 -7.58
CA LEU A 29 -11.02 -22.55 -6.93
C LEU A 29 -11.57 -23.89 -6.41
N PRO A 30 -11.63 -24.98 -7.21
CA PRO A 30 -12.22 -26.24 -6.76
C PRO A 30 -11.29 -27.12 -5.90
N ASN A 31 -9.97 -27.03 -6.10
CA ASN A 31 -9.01 -27.82 -5.34
C ASN A 31 -7.63 -27.14 -5.35
N LEU A 32 -7.36 -26.36 -4.32
CA LEU A 32 -6.13 -25.61 -4.15
C LEU A 32 -4.97 -26.58 -3.90
N ASN A 33 -3.97 -26.60 -4.78
CA ASN A 33 -2.72 -27.37 -4.62
C ASN A 33 -2.94 -28.85 -4.26
N ALA A 34 -3.98 -29.48 -4.83
CA ALA A 34 -4.37 -30.86 -4.54
C ALA A 34 -4.63 -31.15 -3.04
N SER A 35 -4.98 -30.12 -2.26
CA SER A 35 -5.24 -30.24 -0.82
C SER A 35 -6.56 -30.95 -0.48
N GLY A 36 -7.46 -31.09 -1.47
CA GLY A 36 -8.83 -31.56 -1.27
C GLY A 36 -9.80 -30.47 -0.83
N PHE A 37 -9.34 -29.22 -0.67
CA PHE A 37 -10.17 -28.05 -0.38
C PHE A 37 -10.04 -27.02 -1.49
N GLY A 38 -11.14 -26.33 -1.81
CA GLY A 38 -11.11 -25.18 -2.70
C GLY A 38 -10.40 -23.98 -2.08
N LEU A 39 -9.93 -23.04 -2.92
CA LEU A 39 -9.26 -21.80 -2.48
C LEU A 39 -10.09 -21.01 -1.46
N LEU A 40 -11.41 -21.00 -1.59
CA LEU A 40 -12.32 -20.27 -0.71
C LEU A 40 -12.72 -21.05 0.56
N GLU A 41 -12.30 -22.31 0.68
CA GLU A 41 -12.68 -23.22 1.78
C GLU A 41 -11.48 -23.52 2.70
N ILE A 42 -10.26 -23.29 2.22
CA ILE A 42 -9.03 -23.64 2.95
C ILE A 42 -8.92 -22.85 4.25
N SER A 43 -8.54 -23.55 5.33
CA SER A 43 -8.24 -22.91 6.61
C SER A 43 -6.95 -22.10 6.53
N HIS A 44 -6.96 -20.88 7.06
CA HIS A 44 -5.77 -20.04 7.23
C HIS A 44 -4.70 -20.65 8.16
N ARG A 45 -5.05 -21.71 8.91
CA ARG A 45 -4.12 -22.43 9.79
C ARG A 45 -3.56 -23.71 9.17
N SER A 46 -3.99 -24.06 7.95
CA SER A 46 -3.51 -25.26 7.27
C SER A 46 -2.08 -25.07 6.76
N ASP A 47 -1.32 -26.15 6.69
CA ASP A 47 0.02 -26.14 6.08
C ASP A 47 -0.02 -25.66 4.62
N THR A 48 -1.10 -25.97 3.90
CA THR A 48 -1.33 -25.51 2.53
C THR A 48 -1.38 -23.98 2.46
N PHE A 49 -2.14 -23.34 3.34
CA PHE A 49 -2.21 -21.88 3.39
C PHE A 49 -0.90 -21.27 3.91
N GLN A 50 -0.26 -21.90 4.89
CA GLN A 50 1.02 -21.43 5.43
C GLN A 50 2.10 -21.37 4.32
N LYS A 51 2.18 -22.39 3.46
CA LYS A 51 3.09 -22.37 2.30
C LYS A 51 2.80 -21.23 1.32
N ILE A 52 1.54 -20.84 1.16
CA ILE A 52 1.16 -19.71 0.29
C ILE A 52 1.66 -18.40 0.88
N ILE A 53 1.40 -18.16 2.18
CA ILE A 53 1.81 -16.92 2.83
C ILE A 53 3.33 -16.81 2.92
N ASP A 54 4.03 -17.91 3.21
CA ASP A 54 5.49 -17.96 3.26
C ASP A 54 6.11 -17.66 1.90
N SER A 55 5.61 -18.31 0.84
CA SER A 55 6.03 -18.05 -0.55
C SER A 55 5.79 -16.59 -0.95
N ALA A 56 4.65 -16.00 -0.56
CA ALA A 56 4.35 -14.59 -0.83
C ALA A 56 5.32 -13.65 -0.10
N MET A 57 5.62 -13.90 1.18
CA MET A 57 6.60 -13.12 1.96
C MET A 57 8.01 -13.23 1.37
N GLU A 58 8.47 -14.44 1.05
CA GLU A 58 9.79 -14.68 0.47
C GLU A 58 9.95 -13.95 -0.88
N ARG A 59 8.93 -14.04 -1.74
CA ARG A 59 8.92 -13.36 -3.04
C ARG A 59 8.95 -11.85 -2.87
N LEU A 60 8.18 -11.29 -1.93
CA LEU A 60 8.17 -9.86 -1.66
C LEU A 60 9.56 -9.38 -1.20
N ARG A 61 10.17 -10.08 -0.23
CA ARG A 61 11.52 -9.78 0.26
C ARG A 61 12.54 -9.82 -0.87
N ARG A 62 12.50 -10.85 -1.72
CA ARG A 62 13.42 -11.00 -2.84
C ARG A 62 13.25 -9.90 -3.89
N ILE A 63 12.01 -9.61 -4.32
CA ILE A 63 11.73 -8.65 -5.39
C ILE A 63 12.09 -7.23 -4.96
N LEU A 64 11.75 -6.85 -3.73
CA LEU A 64 11.98 -5.50 -3.20
C LEU A 64 13.31 -5.36 -2.43
N SER A 65 14.10 -6.43 -2.33
CA SER A 65 15.35 -6.48 -1.56
C SER A 65 15.16 -6.01 -0.12
N ILE A 66 14.11 -6.49 0.56
CA ILE A 66 13.73 -6.05 1.92
C ILE A 66 14.74 -6.62 2.93
N PRO A 67 15.42 -5.77 3.74
CA PRO A 67 16.35 -6.22 4.77
C PRO A 67 15.71 -7.08 5.88
N GLU A 68 16.53 -7.86 6.59
CA GLU A 68 16.08 -8.77 7.65
C GLU A 68 15.51 -8.06 8.89
N ASP A 69 15.92 -6.81 9.15
CA ASP A 69 15.46 -5.99 10.25
C ASP A 69 14.10 -5.30 9.99
N TYR A 70 13.49 -5.55 8.82
CA TYR A 70 12.12 -5.12 8.50
C TYR A 70 11.13 -6.28 8.62
N THR A 71 9.91 -5.98 9.07
CA THR A 71 8.81 -6.96 9.14
C THR A 71 7.82 -6.75 7.99
N VAL A 72 7.41 -7.84 7.32
CA VAL A 72 6.38 -7.84 6.28
C VAL A 72 5.04 -8.25 6.88
N LEU A 73 4.00 -7.44 6.65
CA LEU A 73 2.64 -7.71 7.12
C LEU A 73 1.64 -7.65 5.96
N PHE A 74 0.68 -8.58 5.94
CA PHE A 74 -0.48 -8.53 5.03
C PHE A 74 -1.73 -8.12 5.81
N LEU A 75 -2.15 -6.86 5.64
CA LEU A 75 -3.25 -6.26 6.40
C LEU A 75 -4.47 -5.96 5.53
N GLN A 76 -5.65 -6.02 6.13
CA GLN A 76 -6.90 -5.62 5.49
C GLN A 76 -7.12 -4.09 5.59
N GLY A 77 -8.17 -3.59 4.94
CA GLY A 77 -8.62 -2.19 5.04
C GLY A 77 -7.98 -1.21 4.04
N GLY A 78 -7.02 -1.67 3.24
CA GLY A 78 -6.41 -0.89 2.16
C GLY A 78 -5.61 0.33 2.64
N ALA A 79 -5.12 1.13 1.68
CA ALA A 79 -4.26 2.28 1.95
C ALA A 79 -4.95 3.34 2.85
N SER A 80 -6.24 3.56 2.66
CA SER A 80 -7.02 4.53 3.46
C SER A 80 -7.00 4.20 4.95
N LEU A 81 -7.10 2.93 5.33
CA LEU A 81 -6.97 2.54 6.74
C LEU A 81 -5.52 2.73 7.23
N GLN A 82 -4.53 2.45 6.38
CA GLN A 82 -3.13 2.61 6.74
C GLN A 82 -2.72 4.08 6.95
N PHE A 83 -3.40 5.05 6.35
CA PHE A 83 -3.19 6.47 6.69
C PHE A 83 -3.39 6.75 8.18
N TYR A 84 -4.43 6.17 8.77
CA TYR A 84 -4.70 6.30 10.20
C TYR A 84 -3.83 5.35 11.04
N MET A 85 -3.68 4.08 10.63
CA MET A 85 -2.89 3.11 11.40
C MET A 85 -1.40 3.47 11.47
N SER A 86 -0.81 4.00 10.39
CA SER A 86 0.59 4.43 10.43
C SER A 86 0.79 5.57 11.42
N ALA A 87 -0.09 6.58 11.42
CA ALA A 87 -0.06 7.64 12.42
C ALA A 87 -0.25 7.08 13.84
N LEU A 88 -1.21 6.18 14.09
CA LEU A 88 -1.40 5.58 15.41
C LEU A 88 -0.19 4.81 15.94
N ASN A 89 0.60 4.19 15.07
CA ASN A 89 1.77 3.39 15.47
C ASN A 89 3.04 4.24 15.62
N LEU A 90 3.16 5.33 14.87
CA LEU A 90 4.38 6.15 14.82
C LEU A 90 4.26 7.48 15.57
N LEU A 91 3.04 7.95 15.87
CA LEU A 91 2.74 9.26 16.45
C LEU A 91 1.98 9.10 17.76
N LYS A 92 2.52 9.64 18.85
CA LYS A 92 1.77 9.82 20.10
C LYS A 92 1.00 11.14 20.09
N THR A 93 -0.01 11.24 20.95
CA THR A 93 -0.75 12.50 21.13
C THR A 93 0.20 13.64 21.50
N GLY A 94 0.16 14.71 20.71
CA GLY A 94 1.00 15.90 20.90
C GLY A 94 2.41 15.82 20.29
N GLU A 95 2.83 14.65 19.77
CA GLU A 95 4.04 14.57 18.93
C GLU A 95 3.77 15.18 17.54
N LYS A 96 4.84 15.50 16.82
CA LYS A 96 4.81 16.24 15.57
C LYS A 96 5.11 15.36 14.38
N VAL A 97 4.40 15.56 13.28
CA VAL A 97 4.65 14.90 12.00
C VAL A 97 4.60 15.89 10.85
N ASP A 98 5.54 15.74 9.92
CA ASP A 98 5.65 16.58 8.75
C ASP A 98 5.16 15.87 7.50
N PHE A 99 4.61 16.63 6.55
CA PHE A 99 4.05 16.08 5.29
C PHE A 99 4.59 16.83 4.07
N LEU A 100 4.85 16.08 2.99
CA LEU A 100 4.95 16.62 1.63
C LEU A 100 3.64 16.32 0.89
N VAL A 101 2.88 17.37 0.60
CA VAL A 101 1.54 17.27 0.01
C VAL A 101 1.63 17.45 -1.50
N THR A 102 1.75 16.33 -2.21
CA THR A 102 1.97 16.25 -3.67
C THR A 102 0.77 15.68 -4.42
N GLY A 103 -0.36 15.46 -3.76
CA GLY A 103 -1.56 14.90 -4.38
C GLY A 103 -2.66 14.52 -3.41
N ALA A 104 -3.80 14.07 -3.95
CA ALA A 104 -4.99 13.76 -3.19
C ALA A 104 -4.79 12.67 -2.12
N TRP A 105 -3.89 11.70 -2.33
CA TRP A 105 -3.61 10.67 -1.32
C TRP A 105 -2.79 11.23 -0.16
N SER A 106 -1.78 12.05 -0.44
CA SER A 106 -1.00 12.73 0.61
C SER A 106 -1.88 13.65 1.47
N GLN A 107 -2.85 14.35 0.87
CA GLN A 107 -3.84 15.14 1.60
C GLN A 107 -4.72 14.29 2.52
N LYS A 108 -5.21 13.15 2.01
CA LYS A 108 -6.02 12.21 2.82
C LYS A 108 -5.20 11.64 3.97
N ALA A 109 -3.94 11.28 3.72
CA ALA A 109 -3.03 10.80 4.77
C ALA A 109 -2.79 11.85 5.85
N MET A 110 -2.51 13.09 5.45
CA MET A 110 -2.32 14.22 6.35
C MET A 110 -3.55 14.47 7.22
N LYS A 111 -4.75 14.42 6.63
CA LYS A 111 -6.01 14.58 7.34
C LYS A 111 -6.21 13.53 8.44
N GLU A 112 -5.85 12.26 8.19
CA GLU A 112 -5.97 11.22 9.22
C GLU A 112 -4.95 11.41 10.35
N ALA A 113 -3.72 11.85 10.04
CA ALA A 113 -2.71 12.13 11.05
C ALA A 113 -3.07 13.31 11.98
N MET A 114 -3.81 14.30 11.46
CA MET A 114 -4.30 15.46 12.24
C MET A 114 -5.24 15.09 13.38
N ARG A 115 -5.76 13.86 13.37
CA ARG A 115 -6.60 13.33 14.45
C ARG A 115 -5.80 12.95 15.70
N ILE A 116 -4.47 12.86 15.61
CA ILE A 116 -3.60 12.30 16.64
C ILE A 116 -2.59 13.33 17.17
N GLY A 117 -1.84 13.98 16.28
CA GLY A 117 -0.73 14.86 16.66
C GLY A 117 -0.69 16.19 15.92
N ASP A 118 0.41 16.92 16.10
CA ASP A 118 0.66 18.21 15.48
C ASP A 118 1.24 18.01 14.07
N VAL A 119 0.40 18.23 13.06
CA VAL A 119 0.72 17.99 11.65
C VAL A 119 1.06 19.28 10.93
N SER A 120 2.18 19.31 10.21
CA SER A 120 2.59 20.45 9.39
C SER A 120 2.87 20.04 7.94
N PRO A 121 2.19 20.63 6.94
CA PRO A 121 2.63 20.53 5.55
C PRO A 121 3.91 21.35 5.40
N ARG A 122 5.02 20.68 5.08
CA ARG A 122 6.32 21.33 4.85
C ARG A 122 6.49 21.78 3.41
N TRP A 123 5.67 21.23 2.52
CA TRP A 123 5.49 21.63 1.14
C TRP A 123 4.12 21.15 0.66
N ASP A 124 3.40 21.96 -0.13
CA ASP A 124 2.05 21.67 -0.59
C ASP A 124 1.78 22.28 -1.98
N ASP A 125 1.41 21.45 -2.95
CA ASP A 125 1.09 21.87 -4.32
C ASP A 125 -0.41 21.91 -4.63
N SER A 126 -1.24 21.88 -3.60
CA SER A 126 -2.70 21.87 -3.77
C SER A 126 -3.22 23.10 -4.51
N GLU A 127 -2.59 24.27 -4.36
CA GLU A 127 -2.97 25.49 -5.08
C GLU A 127 -2.63 25.43 -6.59
N ASN A 128 -1.68 24.57 -7.00
CA ASN A 128 -1.29 24.40 -8.41
C ASN A 128 -1.83 23.10 -9.02
N GLY A 129 -2.78 22.44 -8.36
CA GLY A 129 -3.42 21.23 -8.87
C GLY A 129 -2.50 19.99 -8.90
N PHE A 130 -1.48 19.92 -8.05
CA PHE A 130 -0.56 18.77 -7.92
C PHE A 130 0.21 18.44 -9.20
N THR A 131 0.81 19.46 -9.79
CA THR A 131 1.62 19.35 -11.02
C THR A 131 3.12 19.34 -10.76
N SER A 132 3.54 19.51 -9.51
CA SER A 132 4.94 19.62 -9.10
C SER A 132 5.29 18.71 -7.92
N ILE A 133 6.59 18.54 -7.68
CA ILE A 133 7.17 17.93 -6.48
C ILE A 133 8.27 18.85 -5.94
N PRO A 134 8.55 18.83 -4.62
CA PRO A 134 9.60 19.67 -4.06
C PRO A 134 10.98 19.27 -4.57
N LYS A 135 11.81 20.26 -4.88
CA LYS A 135 13.26 20.07 -5.11
C LYS A 135 14.03 20.13 -3.81
N ASN A 136 15.29 19.70 -3.86
CA ASN A 136 16.21 19.81 -2.73
C ASN A 136 16.31 21.27 -2.27
N GLY A 137 16.05 21.51 -0.98
CA GLY A 137 16.10 22.83 -0.36
C GLY A 137 14.78 23.63 -0.41
N GLU A 138 13.74 23.14 -1.08
CA GLU A 138 12.43 23.84 -1.15
C GLU A 138 11.54 23.59 0.08
N TYR A 139 11.98 22.75 1.02
CA TYR A 139 11.29 22.49 2.28
C TYR A 139 12.28 22.28 3.41
N SER A 140 11.83 22.54 4.63
CA SER A 140 12.54 22.20 5.87
C SER A 140 11.65 21.30 6.71
N ILE A 141 12.23 20.40 7.49
CA ILE A 141 11.52 19.53 8.42
C ILE A 141 11.73 20.11 9.83
N ARG A 142 10.75 19.97 10.72
CA ARG A 142 10.90 20.34 12.12
C ARG A 142 11.87 19.37 12.80
N ASP A 143 12.80 19.90 13.59
CA ASP A 143 13.80 19.08 14.31
C ASP A 143 13.17 18.07 15.28
N ASP A 144 11.95 18.35 15.75
CA ASP A 144 11.18 17.51 16.66
C ASP A 144 10.03 16.74 15.99
N ALA A 145 10.01 16.67 14.65
CA ALA A 145 9.10 15.78 13.93
C ALA A 145 9.55 14.32 14.09
N VAL A 146 8.62 13.44 14.46
CA VAL A 146 8.89 12.00 14.63
C VAL A 146 9.07 11.27 13.29
N TYR A 147 8.42 11.76 12.23
CA TYR A 147 8.62 11.30 10.86
C TYR A 147 8.16 12.34 9.85
N LEU A 148 8.65 12.19 8.61
CA LEU A 148 8.15 12.85 7.42
C LEU A 148 7.32 11.86 6.61
N HIS A 149 6.10 12.23 6.24
CA HIS A 149 5.27 11.45 5.33
C HIS A 149 5.33 12.06 3.92
N TYR A 150 5.49 11.19 2.92
CA TYR A 150 5.30 11.55 1.52
C TYR A 150 4.59 10.41 0.80
N THR A 151 3.83 10.75 -0.24
CA THR A 151 3.23 9.76 -1.14
C THR A 151 4.03 9.71 -2.43
N SER A 152 4.64 8.56 -2.72
CA SER A 152 5.54 8.38 -3.86
C SER A 152 4.83 8.42 -5.21
N ASN A 153 3.55 8.04 -5.26
CA ASN A 153 2.74 8.05 -6.47
C ASN A 153 1.29 8.37 -6.14
N ASN A 154 0.71 9.37 -6.83
CA ASN A 154 -0.68 9.76 -6.65
C ASN A 154 -1.52 9.36 -7.88
N THR A 155 -2.16 8.20 -7.83
CA THR A 155 -3.09 7.74 -8.89
C THR A 155 -4.50 8.24 -8.60
N LEU A 156 -5.04 9.10 -9.45
CA LEU A 156 -6.43 9.55 -9.40
C LEU A 156 -7.35 8.63 -10.21
#